data_AF-A0A956KLL2-F1
#
_entry.id   AF-A0A956KLL2-F1
#
_cell.length_a   1.000
_cell.length_b   1.000
_cell.length_c   1.000
_cell.angle_alpha   90.00
_cell.angle_beta   90.00
_cell.angle_gamma   90.00
#
_symmetry.space_group_name_H-M   'P 1'
#
loop_
_entity.id
_entity.type
_entity.pdbx_description
1 polymer ?
#
loop_
_entity_poly.entity_id
_entity_poly.type
_entity_poly.pdbx_seq_one_letter_code
_entity_poly.pdbx_strand_id
1 'polypeptide(L)'
;PFVADAKGKRGAPQVNVIPTNLILMKGLKVLGCPTAIASHRDPEIRPPRLRRILDWVQAGAIHPVVAERYPLSEIATAMRAKWAPKTVGGIVVRPEVVRL
;
A
#
# COMPACT_ATOMS: atom_id res chain seq x y z
N PRO A 1 -4.79 -11.56 -27.11
CA PRO A 1 -5.81 -10.96 -26.22
C PRO A 1 -5.10 -10.12 -25.14
N PHE A 2 -5.69 -9.01 -24.68
CA PHE A 2 -5.01 -8.09 -23.73
C PHE A 2 -4.97 -8.61 -22.27
N VAL A 3 -5.09 -9.91 -22.07
CA VAL A 3 -5.08 -10.58 -20.76
C VAL A 3 -3.93 -11.55 -20.65
N ALA A 4 -3.53 -11.84 -19.41
CA ALA A 4 -2.65 -12.96 -19.12
C ALA A 4 -3.28 -14.28 -19.58
N ASP A 5 -2.44 -15.26 -19.88
CA ASP A 5 -2.89 -16.61 -20.20
C ASP A 5 -3.69 -17.22 -19.04
N ALA A 6 -4.68 -18.06 -19.41
CA ALA A 6 -5.54 -18.74 -18.45
C ALA A 6 -4.73 -19.54 -17.41
N LYS A 7 -5.36 -19.85 -16.27
CA LYS A 7 -4.74 -20.53 -15.12
C LYS A 7 -3.68 -19.69 -14.38
N GLY A 8 -3.80 -18.36 -14.44
CA GLY A 8 -2.98 -17.45 -13.63
C GLY A 8 -1.53 -17.32 -14.08
N LYS A 9 -1.24 -17.60 -15.36
CA LYS A 9 0.11 -17.64 -15.94
C LYS A 9 0.81 -16.27 -16.06
N ARG A 10 0.21 -15.19 -15.55
CA ARG A 10 0.72 -13.79 -15.56
C ARG A 10 1.10 -13.34 -17.00
N GLY A 11 1.77 -12.19 -17.14
CA GLY A 11 2.30 -11.73 -18.44
C GLY A 11 1.31 -11.01 -19.36
N ALA A 12 0.27 -10.34 -18.82
CA ALA A 12 -0.63 -9.55 -19.64
C ALA A 12 0.14 -8.41 -20.35
N PRO A 13 -0.04 -8.21 -21.67
CA PRO A 13 0.66 -7.16 -22.41
C PRO A 13 0.24 -5.73 -22.01
N GLN A 14 -0.93 -5.58 -21.39
CA GLN A 14 -1.45 -4.31 -20.87
C GLN A 14 -1.83 -4.45 -19.39
N VAL A 15 -0.84 -4.40 -18.48
CA VAL A 15 -1.04 -4.66 -17.04
C VAL A 15 -2.01 -3.68 -16.35
N ASN A 16 -2.19 -2.48 -16.93
CA ASN A 16 -3.04 -1.42 -16.37
C ASN A 16 -4.46 -1.41 -16.97
N VAL A 17 -4.82 -2.35 -17.85
CA VAL A 17 -6.13 -2.41 -18.49
C VAL A 17 -6.89 -3.62 -17.98
N ILE A 18 -8.09 -3.37 -17.44
CA ILE A 18 -9.03 -4.43 -17.07
C ILE A 18 -9.99 -4.63 -18.25
N PRO A 19 -10.06 -5.83 -18.86
CA PRO A 19 -10.97 -6.09 -19.96
C PRO A 19 -12.44 -6.07 -19.52
N THR A 20 -13.26 -5.27 -20.21
CA THR A 20 -14.68 -5.09 -19.89
C THR A 20 -15.50 -6.38 -20.02
N ASN A 21 -15.12 -7.29 -20.92
CA ASN A 21 -15.83 -8.56 -21.07
C ASN A 21 -15.77 -9.42 -19.80
N LEU A 22 -14.72 -9.32 -18.99
CA LEU A 22 -14.65 -10.03 -17.71
C LEU A 22 -15.67 -9.47 -16.71
N ILE A 23 -15.86 -8.15 -16.68
CA ILE A 23 -16.87 -7.49 -15.85
C ILE A 23 -18.26 -7.96 -16.26
N LEU A 24 -18.58 -7.93 -17.55
CA LEU A 24 -19.91 -8.23 -18.06
C LEU A 24 -20.25 -9.71 -18.02
N MET A 25 -19.35 -10.58 -18.51
CA MET A 25 -19.65 -12.00 -18.69
C MET A 25 -19.45 -12.83 -17.42
N LYS A 26 -18.51 -12.42 -16.56
CA LYS A 26 -18.20 -13.15 -15.32
C LYS A 26 -18.69 -12.44 -14.07
N GLY A 27 -19.41 -11.32 -14.23
CA GLY A 27 -19.99 -10.57 -13.11
C GLY A 27 -18.94 -9.99 -12.15
N LEU A 28 -17.74 -9.63 -12.64
CA LEU A 28 -16.73 -9.01 -11.78
C LEU A 28 -17.19 -7.62 -11.31
N LYS A 29 -16.86 -7.28 -10.06
CA LYS A 29 -17.07 -5.94 -9.51
C LYS A 29 -15.74 -5.20 -9.42
N VAL A 30 -15.71 -3.95 -9.88
CA VAL A 30 -14.56 -3.05 -9.72
C VAL A 30 -14.91 -2.06 -8.62
N LEU A 31 -14.23 -2.18 -7.47
CA LEU A 31 -14.50 -1.37 -6.27
C LEU A 31 -13.28 -0.56 -5.89
N GLY A 32 -13.45 0.75 -5.69
CA GLY A 32 -12.44 1.59 -5.06
C GLY A 32 -12.45 1.42 -3.55
N CYS A 33 -11.26 1.36 -2.91
CA CYS A 33 -11.12 1.27 -1.45
C CYS A 33 -10.32 2.46 -0.87
N PRO A 34 -10.85 3.70 -0.94
CA PRO A 34 -10.16 4.87 -0.40
C PRO A 34 -10.29 4.93 1.13
N THR A 35 -9.20 4.65 1.84
CA THR A 35 -9.16 4.66 3.32
C THR A 35 -9.53 6.03 3.90
N ALA A 36 -9.07 7.13 3.30
CA ALA A 36 -9.34 8.49 3.79
C ALA A 36 -10.83 8.85 3.71
N ILE A 37 -11.48 8.56 2.57
CA ILE A 37 -12.91 8.83 2.37
C ILE A 37 -13.76 7.96 3.30
N ALA A 38 -13.41 6.67 3.44
CA ALA A 38 -14.13 5.77 4.35
C ALA A 38 -14.04 6.26 5.81
N SER A 39 -12.84 6.63 6.26
CA SER A 39 -12.63 7.13 7.63
C SER A 39 -13.25 8.51 7.87
N HIS A 40 -13.39 9.34 6.83
CA HIS A 40 -14.08 10.63 6.94
C HIS A 40 -15.59 10.45 7.07
N ARG A 41 -16.18 9.51 6.32
CA ARG A 41 -17.63 9.25 6.37
C ARG A 41 -18.07 8.56 7.65
N ASP A 42 -17.23 7.68 8.17
CA ASP A 42 -17.46 6.98 9.42
C ASP A 42 -16.16 6.97 10.22
N PRO A 43 -15.97 7.95 11.13
CA PRO A 43 -14.77 8.04 11.96
C PRO A 43 -14.62 6.86 12.93
N GLU A 44 -15.73 6.24 13.36
CA GLU A 44 -15.74 5.17 14.36
C GLU A 44 -15.11 3.88 13.83
N ILE A 45 -15.04 3.68 12.51
CA ILE A 45 -14.38 2.49 11.94
C ILE A 45 -12.85 2.52 12.11
N ARG A 46 -12.24 3.69 12.29
CA ARG A 46 -10.78 3.83 12.26
C ARG A 46 -10.11 3.28 13.51
N PRO A 47 -10.53 3.62 14.75
CA PRO A 47 -9.92 3.07 15.97
C PRO A 47 -9.88 1.52 16.02
N PRO A 48 -10.97 0.76 15.77
CA PRO A 48 -10.93 -0.69 15.85
C PRO A 48 -10.07 -1.32 14.75
N ARG A 49 -10.04 -0.75 13.54
CA ARG A 49 -9.17 -1.23 12.45
C ARG A 49 -7.70 -1.03 12.76
N LEU A 50 -7.34 0.15 13.26
CA LEU A 50 -5.96 0.46 13.63
C LEU A 50 -5.51 -0.44 14.79
N ARG A 51 -6.36 -0.62 15.80
CA ARG A 51 -6.09 -1.56 16.91
C ARG A 51 -5.77 -2.95 16.37
N ARG A 52 -6.62 -3.50 15.50
CA ARG A 52 -6.41 -4.84 14.94
C ARG A 52 -5.09 -4.98 14.18
N ILE A 53 -4.70 -3.96 13.41
CA ILE A 53 -3.41 -3.94 12.71
C ILE A 53 -2.25 -3.95 13.72
N LEU A 54 -2.33 -3.13 14.76
CA LEU A 54 -1.29 -3.07 15.80
C LEU A 54 -1.19 -4.37 16.59
N ASP A 55 -2.32 -5.02 16.88
CA ASP A 55 -2.33 -6.34 17.54
C ASP A 55 -1.60 -7.39 16.67
N TRP A 56 -1.80 -7.36 15.35
CA TRP A 56 -1.07 -8.25 14.43
C TRP A 56 0.42 -7.93 14.36
N VAL A 57 0.81 -6.66 14.47
CA VAL A 57 2.22 -6.26 14.57
C VAL A 57 2.85 -6.76 15.86
N GLN A 58 2.16 -6.60 17.00
CA GLN A 58 2.62 -7.08 18.30
C GLN A 58 2.73 -8.60 18.35
N ALA A 59 1.78 -9.31 17.71
CA ALA A 59 1.80 -10.76 17.59
C ALA A 59 2.84 -11.29 16.57
N GLY A 60 3.55 -10.41 15.84
CA GLY A 60 4.50 -10.81 14.80
C GLY A 60 3.84 -11.39 13.53
N ALA A 61 2.53 -11.25 13.35
CA ALA A 61 1.83 -11.71 12.15
C ALA A 61 2.05 -10.76 10.95
N ILE A 62 2.38 -9.50 11.21
CA ILE A 62 2.69 -8.49 10.20
C ILE A 62 4.03 -7.83 10.54
N HIS A 63 4.94 -7.82 9.57
CA HIS A 63 6.22 -7.13 9.67
C HIS A 63 6.29 -6.00 8.64
N PRO A 64 6.50 -4.74 9.06
CA PRO A 64 6.70 -3.65 8.12
C PRO A 64 8.04 -3.85 7.40
N VAL A 65 7.99 -3.90 6.07
CA VAL A 65 9.20 -3.95 5.24
C VAL A 65 9.76 -2.54 5.14
N VAL A 66 10.87 -2.28 5.82
CA VAL A 66 11.58 -1.00 5.77
C VAL A 66 12.79 -1.15 4.85
N ALA A 67 12.77 -0.43 3.74
CA ALA A 67 13.86 -0.45 2.77
C ALA A 67 15.04 0.39 3.25
N GLU A 68 14.78 1.65 3.60
CA GLU A 68 15.83 2.62 3.94
C GLU A 68 15.40 3.50 5.12
N ARG A 69 16.39 4.02 5.86
CA ARG A 69 16.20 4.86 7.04
C ARG A 69 17.07 6.10 6.93
N TYR A 70 16.46 7.26 7.14
CA TYR A 70 17.13 8.56 7.06
C TYR A 70 16.94 9.34 8.36
N PRO A 71 17.92 10.16 8.79
CA PRO A 71 17.68 11.18 9.81
C PRO A 71 16.78 12.29 9.26
N LEU A 72 16.14 13.06 10.15
CA LEU A 72 15.29 14.18 9.77
C LEU A 72 16.05 15.26 8.97
N SER A 73 17.33 15.47 9.30
CA SER A 73 18.24 16.38 8.58
C SER A 73 18.37 16.05 7.08
N GLU A 74 18.14 14.79 6.68
CA GLU A 74 18.23 14.33 5.30
C GLU A 74 16.86 14.15 4.63
N ILE A 75 15.82 14.84 5.10
CA ILE A 75 14.45 14.71 4.58
C ILE A 75 14.35 14.88 3.06
N ALA A 76 15.12 15.82 2.48
CA ALA A 76 15.12 16.05 1.04
C ALA A 76 15.63 14.83 0.27
N THR A 77 16.65 14.14 0.79
CA THR A 77 17.18 12.89 0.22
C THR A 77 16.16 11.77 0.35
N ALA A 78 15.57 11.59 1.52
CA ALA A 78 14.53 10.58 1.77
C ALA A 78 13.32 10.75 0.83
N MET A 79 12.89 11.98 0.58
CA MET A 79 11.77 12.28 -0.32
C MET A 79 12.10 11.96 -1.78
N ARG A 80 13.32 12.23 -2.24
CA ARG A 80 13.78 11.85 -3.59
C ARG A 80 13.86 10.33 -3.74
N ALA A 81 14.39 9.63 -2.74
CA ALA A 81 14.44 8.18 -2.71
C ALA A 81 13.02 7.56 -2.78
N LYS A 82 12.01 8.20 -2.15
CA LYS A 82 10.61 7.75 -2.22
C LYS A 82 9.96 7.99 -3.58
N TRP A 83 10.34 9.06 -4.27
CA TRP A 83 9.79 9.38 -5.59
C TRP A 83 10.21 8.38 -6.67
N ALA A 84 11.47 7.93 -6.61
CA ALA A 84 12.03 6.95 -7.54
C ALA A 84 12.60 5.74 -6.77
N PRO A 85 11.73 4.92 -6.16
CA PRO A 85 12.18 3.84 -5.30
C PRO A 85 12.91 2.78 -6.11
N LYS A 86 14.14 2.46 -5.69
CA LYS A 86 14.96 1.40 -6.29
C LYS A 86 14.74 0.03 -5.64
N THR A 87 14.07 0.00 -4.49
CA THR A 87 13.90 -1.16 -3.62
C THR A 87 12.45 -1.27 -3.15
N VAL A 88 12.06 -2.48 -2.73
CA VAL A 88 10.73 -2.74 -2.17
C VAL A 88 10.76 -2.46 -0.67
N GLY A 89 9.86 -1.57 -0.21
CA GLY A 89 9.68 -1.27 1.21
C GLY A 89 9.38 0.20 1.46
N GLY A 90 9.08 0.53 2.71
CA GLY A 90 8.89 1.91 3.16
C GLY A 90 10.23 2.60 3.40
N ILE A 91 10.29 3.89 3.08
CA ILE A 91 11.36 4.79 3.50
C ILE A 91 10.93 5.47 4.79
N VAL A 92 11.74 5.34 5.83
CA VAL A 92 11.42 5.85 7.17
C VAL A 92 12.36 6.99 7.51
N VAL A 93 11.79 8.11 7.94
CA VAL A 93 12.56 9.23 8.50
C VAL A 93 12.44 9.18 10.01
N ARG A 94 13.57 9.20 10.71
CA ARG A 94 13.62 9.24 12.17
C ARG A 94 13.74 10.69 12.63
N PRO A 95 12.75 11.23 13.36
CA PRO A 95 12.92 12.53 13.99
C PRO A 95 14.02 12.44 15.05
N GLU A 96 14.86 13.47 15.13
CA GLU A 96 15.79 13.62 16.25
C GLU A 96 14.94 13.89 17.50
N VAL A 97 14.98 12.98 18.45
CA VAL A 97 14.23 13.15 19.71
C VAL A 97 14.97 14.20 20.53
N VAL A 98 14.50 15.45 20.48
CA VAL A 98 14.82 16.42 21.54
C VAL A 98 14.10 15.91 22.79
N ARG A 99 14.84 15.31 23.72
CA ARG A 99 14.31 15.00 25.05
C ARG A 99 14.05 16.35 25.74
N LEU A 100 12.76 16.68 25.93
CA LEU A 100 12.32 17.73 26.85
C LEU A 100 12.34 17.20 28.29
#